data_AF-A0A9N8ET79-F1
#
_entry.id   AF-A0A9N8ET79-F1
#
_cell.length_a   1.000
_cell.length_b   1.000
_cell.length_c   1.000
_cell.angle_alpha   90.00
_cell.angle_beta   90.00
_cell.angle_gamma   90.00
#
_symmetry.space_group_name_H-M   'P 1'
#
loop_
_entity.id
_entity.type
_entity.pdbx_description
1 polymer ?
#
loop_
_entity_poly.entity_id
_entity_poly.type
_entity_poly.pdbx_seq_one_letter_code
_entity_poly.pdbx_strand_id
1 'polypeptide(L)'
;MEASKDDNDNEVSIREMLRSFLTDDALNDVTLKGIDGVEVPANRFLLAARSKVFRGMLLGKFQEASSPVVELGFKGIVLKSVVEYILTDSVQSLNCKKRKSQDGSSFDFQMIQSLVAVAEAASYFQLPGLGRSTMKACRQILVFSPCSSFAVLQACKMAGPVIPASMAEQAMKKICSVPAQSISKEHVRCLSADVLEEILQNPKTEMTEYHLFQILQVWAEGNGDDNNNNQTKAKALSKHICLQKINPETLSTTIAASGLVTSEQLLEAYKSRP
;
A
#
# COMPACT_ATOMS: atom_id res chain seq x y z
N MET A 1 27.24 49.69 -37.83
CA MET A 1 26.16 49.62 -36.83
C MET A 1 25.79 48.15 -36.74
N GLU A 2 26.68 47.36 -36.14
CA GLU A 2 26.52 45.91 -36.00
C GLU A 2 25.67 45.64 -34.77
N ALA A 3 24.53 44.99 -35.01
CA ALA A 3 23.75 44.39 -33.94
C ALA A 3 24.52 43.18 -33.43
N SER A 4 24.99 43.25 -32.19
CA SER A 4 25.51 42.12 -31.42
C SER A 4 24.38 41.11 -31.22
N LYS A 5 24.36 40.09 -32.07
CA LYS A 5 23.66 38.83 -31.81
C LYS A 5 24.56 37.95 -30.96
N ASP A 6 23.89 37.15 -30.13
CA ASP A 6 24.39 36.00 -29.39
C ASP A 6 25.11 36.30 -28.06
N ASP A 7 24.35 36.79 -27.08
CA ASP A 7 24.53 36.32 -25.70
C ASP A 7 23.58 35.13 -25.49
N ASN A 8 24.19 33.95 -25.55
CA ASN A 8 23.59 32.65 -25.34
C ASN A 8 23.10 32.57 -23.89
N ASP A 9 21.78 32.62 -23.70
CA ASP A 9 21.07 32.54 -22.42
C ASP A 9 21.20 31.12 -21.82
N ASN A 10 22.41 30.76 -21.42
CA ASN A 10 22.81 29.46 -20.86
C ASN A 10 22.43 29.30 -19.37
N GLU A 11 21.53 30.14 -18.85
CA GLU A 11 21.13 30.08 -17.44
C GLU A 11 20.28 28.83 -17.17
N VAL A 12 20.79 27.94 -16.32
CA VAL A 12 20.07 26.72 -15.91
C VAL A 12 18.88 27.13 -15.04
N SER A 13 17.68 26.70 -15.43
CA SER A 13 16.48 27.02 -14.65
C SER A 13 16.55 26.39 -13.24
N ILE A 14 15.92 27.04 -12.25
CA ILE A 14 15.84 26.49 -10.87
C ILE A 14 15.30 25.06 -10.86
N ARG A 15 14.36 24.73 -11.76
CA ARG A 15 13.80 23.38 -11.88
C ARG A 15 14.82 22.36 -12.38
N GLU A 16 15.64 22.74 -13.36
CA GLU A 16 16.70 21.88 -13.88
C GLU A 16 17.83 21.71 -12.86
N MET A 17 18.21 22.80 -12.18
CA MET A 17 19.17 22.78 -11.06
C MET A 17 18.71 21.84 -9.93
N LEU A 18 17.46 21.95 -9.45
CA LEU A 18 16.97 21.07 -8.39
C LEU A 18 16.88 19.61 -8.83
N ARG A 19 16.68 19.34 -10.13
CA ARG A 19 16.70 17.98 -10.67
C ARG A 19 18.10 17.42 -10.81
N SER A 20 19.11 18.23 -11.10
CA SER A 20 20.49 17.75 -11.22
C SER A 20 21.00 17.18 -9.90
N PHE A 21 20.52 17.67 -8.75
CA PHE A 21 20.85 17.11 -7.42
C PHE A 21 20.45 15.64 -7.24
N LEU A 22 19.48 15.12 -8.02
CA LEU A 22 19.09 13.71 -8.00
C LEU A 22 20.09 12.78 -8.71
N THR A 23 20.99 13.34 -9.53
CA THR A 23 21.85 12.57 -10.44
C THR A 23 23.33 12.93 -10.31
N ASP A 24 23.64 14.09 -9.72
CA ASP A 24 25.01 14.58 -9.55
C ASP A 24 25.44 14.47 -8.09
N ASP A 25 26.21 13.43 -7.79
CA ASP A 25 26.70 13.13 -6.45
C ASP A 25 27.62 14.22 -5.89
N ALA A 26 28.31 15.00 -6.74
CA ALA A 26 29.21 16.06 -6.29
C ALA A 26 28.47 17.23 -5.62
N LEU A 27 27.16 17.34 -5.86
CA LEU A 27 26.30 18.37 -5.29
C LEU A 27 25.68 17.96 -3.95
N ASN A 28 25.86 16.70 -3.52
CA ASN A 28 25.24 16.14 -2.31
C ASN A 28 26.21 16.12 -1.12
N ASP A 29 25.72 16.50 0.07
CA ASP A 29 26.51 16.65 1.30
C ASP A 29 26.07 15.66 2.42
N VAL A 30 25.10 14.80 2.13
CA VAL A 30 24.67 13.70 2.99
C VAL A 30 24.12 12.55 2.16
N THR A 31 24.30 11.34 2.68
CA THR A 31 23.69 10.12 2.13
C THR A 31 22.68 9.55 3.12
N LEU A 32 21.45 9.34 2.66
CA LEU A 32 20.44 8.61 3.41
C LEU A 32 20.55 7.12 3.09
N LYS A 33 20.75 6.29 4.09
CA LYS A 33 20.91 4.84 3.90
C LYS A 33 19.69 4.10 4.42
N GLY A 34 19.09 3.30 3.54
CA GLY A 34 17.92 2.50 3.88
C GLY A 34 18.25 1.20 4.62
N ILE A 35 17.22 0.58 5.20
CA ILE A 35 17.33 -0.74 5.87
C ILE A 35 17.74 -1.87 4.92
N ASP A 36 17.57 -1.67 3.62
CA ASP A 36 18.00 -2.56 2.54
C ASP A 36 19.43 -2.27 2.07
N GLY A 37 20.16 -1.39 2.77
CA GLY A 37 21.54 -1.00 2.45
C GLY A 37 21.66 -0.04 1.27
N VAL A 38 20.54 0.35 0.64
CA VAL A 38 20.54 1.26 -0.50
C VAL A 38 20.82 2.69 -0.02
N GLU A 39 21.81 3.31 -0.65
CA GLU A 39 22.23 4.68 -0.38
C GLU A 39 21.55 5.67 -1.34
N VAL A 40 21.04 6.77 -0.77
CA VAL A 40 20.34 7.84 -1.49
C VAL A 40 21.03 9.17 -1.18
N PRO A 41 21.86 9.68 -2.10
CA PRO A 41 22.48 11.00 -1.98
C PRO A 41 21.44 12.12 -1.87
N ALA A 42 21.71 13.13 -1.05
CA ALA A 42 20.82 14.26 -0.83
C ALA A 42 21.54 15.52 -0.31
N ASN A 43 20.78 16.62 -0.19
CA ASN A 43 21.25 17.88 0.35
C ASN A 43 20.64 18.17 1.73
N ARG A 44 21.48 18.30 2.76
CA ARG A 44 21.07 18.59 4.15
C ARG A 44 20.19 19.82 4.24
N PHE A 45 20.58 20.89 3.55
CA PHE A 45 19.85 22.17 3.62
C PHE A 45 18.44 22.06 3.01
N LEU A 46 18.27 21.33 1.91
CA LEU A 46 16.94 21.14 1.27
C LEU A 46 16.06 20.24 2.12
N LEU A 47 16.61 19.13 2.62
CA LEU A 47 15.91 18.25 3.56
C LEU A 47 15.41 19.03 4.78
N ALA A 48 16.29 19.82 5.41
CA ALA A 48 15.98 20.63 6.58
C ALA A 48 15.02 21.80 6.30
N ALA A 49 15.09 22.41 5.11
CA ALA A 49 14.18 23.49 4.73
C ALA A 49 12.74 22.97 4.55
N ARG A 50 12.59 21.74 4.08
CA ARG A 50 11.29 21.16 3.67
C ARG A 50 10.69 20.21 4.71
N SER A 51 11.46 19.75 5.70
CA SER A 51 10.99 18.88 6.79
C SER A 51 11.55 19.33 8.13
N LYS A 52 10.66 19.57 9.10
CA LYS A 52 11.06 19.88 10.48
C LYS A 52 11.83 18.74 11.15
N VAL A 53 11.53 17.50 10.75
CA VAL A 53 12.21 16.31 11.27
C VAL A 53 13.64 16.26 10.76
N PHE A 54 13.85 16.41 9.45
CA PHE A 54 15.21 16.52 8.92
C PHE A 54 15.94 17.75 9.45
N ARG A 55 15.26 18.87 9.69
CA ARG A 55 15.88 20.05 10.30
C ARG A 55 16.43 19.74 11.70
N GLY A 56 15.63 19.08 12.53
CA GLY A 56 16.06 18.66 13.86
C GLY A 56 17.20 17.64 13.79
N MET A 57 17.09 16.65 12.92
CA MET A 57 18.05 15.56 12.76
C MET A 57 19.40 16.03 12.20
N LEU A 58 19.40 16.82 11.11
CA LEU A 58 20.59 17.15 10.34
C LEU A 58 21.26 18.48 10.75
N LEU A 59 20.50 19.40 11.34
CA LEU A 59 21.02 20.71 11.79
C LEU A 59 20.90 20.90 13.31
N GLY A 60 20.40 19.90 14.03
CA GLY A 60 20.29 19.93 15.48
C GLY A 60 21.56 19.43 16.17
N LYS A 61 21.37 18.88 17.37
CA LYS A 61 22.47 18.38 18.23
C LYS A 61 22.61 16.86 18.23
N PHE A 62 21.98 16.18 17.27
CA PHE A 62 22.05 14.72 17.14
C PHE A 62 23.32 14.30 16.38
N GLN A 63 23.69 13.04 16.50
CA GLN A 63 24.91 12.50 15.88
C GLN A 63 24.89 12.65 14.34
N GLU A 64 23.70 12.49 13.77
CA GLU A 64 23.36 12.62 12.36
C GLU A 64 23.77 13.99 11.79
N ALA A 65 23.75 15.05 12.60
CA ALA A 65 24.16 16.39 12.17
C ALA A 65 25.63 16.47 11.77
N SER A 66 26.48 15.56 12.23
CA SER A 66 27.90 15.48 11.85
C SER A 66 28.24 14.29 10.94
N SER A 67 27.28 13.38 10.72
CA SER A 67 27.52 12.16 9.96
C SER A 67 27.33 12.36 8.46
N PRO A 68 28.26 11.90 7.60
CA PRO A 68 28.07 11.93 6.14
C PRO A 68 26.98 10.94 5.69
N VAL A 69 26.71 9.89 6.48
CA VAL A 69 25.70 8.86 6.19
C VAL A 69 24.71 8.79 7.35
N VAL A 70 23.42 8.84 7.05
CA VAL A 70 22.33 8.78 8.02
C VAL A 70 21.47 7.56 7.73
N GLU A 71 21.47 6.59 8.65
CA GLU A 71 20.67 5.38 8.53
C GLU A 71 19.23 5.63 8.96
N LEU A 72 18.28 5.21 8.13
CA LEU A 72 16.85 5.43 8.33
C LEU A 72 16.07 4.13 8.23
N GLY A 73 14.98 4.03 9.00
CA GLY A 73 14.09 2.86 9.07
C GLY A 73 13.26 2.57 7.82
N PHE A 74 13.64 3.09 6.64
CA PHE A 74 12.91 2.92 5.39
C PHE A 74 13.79 2.27 4.32
N LYS A 75 13.19 1.58 3.35
CA LYS A 75 13.91 1.07 2.17
C LYS A 75 14.37 2.23 1.27
N GLY A 76 15.46 2.06 0.54
CA GLY A 76 16.02 3.09 -0.34
C GLY A 76 15.03 3.62 -1.37
N ILE A 77 14.12 2.79 -1.90
CA ILE A 77 13.08 3.25 -2.85
C ILE A 77 12.12 4.28 -2.22
N VAL A 78 11.85 4.16 -0.92
CA VAL A 78 11.01 5.08 -0.16
C VAL A 78 11.77 6.36 0.11
N LEU A 79 13.04 6.25 0.54
CA LEU A 79 13.92 7.41 0.76
C LEU A 79 14.12 8.22 -0.52
N LYS A 80 14.33 7.55 -1.66
CA LYS A 80 14.40 8.19 -2.98
C LYS A 80 13.12 8.98 -3.30
N SER A 81 11.96 8.42 -3.00
CA SER A 81 10.67 9.11 -3.20
C SER A 81 10.54 10.35 -2.32
N VAL A 82 11.05 10.29 -1.08
CA VAL A 82 11.08 11.45 -0.16
C VAL A 82 12.00 12.55 -0.68
N VAL A 83 13.23 12.19 -1.12
CA VAL A 83 14.20 13.14 -1.68
C VAL A 83 13.67 13.77 -2.97
N GLU A 84 13.14 12.97 -3.90
CA GLU A 84 12.52 13.45 -5.14
C GLU A 84 11.39 14.45 -4.87
N TYR A 85 10.54 14.16 -3.87
CA TYR A 85 9.47 15.07 -3.46
C TYR A 85 10.01 16.38 -2.89
N ILE A 86 11.03 16.32 -2.02
CA ILE A 86 11.63 17.51 -1.40
C ILE A 86 12.22 18.44 -2.47
N LEU A 87 12.80 17.88 -3.52
CA LEU A 87 13.42 18.63 -4.61
C LEU A 87 12.41 19.15 -5.65
N THR A 88 11.36 18.38 -5.95
CA THR A 88 10.52 18.64 -7.14
C THR A 88 9.03 18.85 -6.85
N ASP A 89 8.59 18.72 -5.60
CA ASP A 89 7.19 18.66 -5.21
C ASP A 89 6.38 17.55 -5.90
N SER A 90 7.08 16.57 -6.49
CA SER A 90 6.50 15.47 -7.26
C SER A 90 7.25 14.17 -7.04
N VAL A 91 6.58 13.04 -7.26
CA VAL A 91 7.21 11.72 -7.23
C VAL A 91 6.69 10.93 -8.43
N GLN A 92 7.58 10.54 -9.33
CA GLN A 92 7.20 9.85 -10.56
C GLN A 92 6.53 8.50 -10.30
N SER A 93 6.99 7.76 -9.28
CA SER A 93 6.45 6.44 -8.92
C SER A 93 4.99 6.49 -8.44
N LEU A 94 4.54 7.65 -7.95
CA LEU A 94 3.14 7.88 -7.53
C LEU A 94 2.21 8.22 -8.70
N ASN A 95 2.74 8.39 -9.91
CA ASN A 95 1.92 8.73 -11.08
C ASN A 95 1.21 7.47 -11.61
N CYS A 96 0.08 7.13 -11.00
CA CYS A 96 -0.77 6.01 -11.40
C CYS A 96 -1.56 6.36 -12.67
N LYS A 97 -0.89 6.49 -13.81
CA LYS A 97 -1.58 6.53 -15.11
C LYS A 97 -2.11 5.14 -15.43
N LYS A 98 -3.29 5.08 -16.06
CA LYS A 98 -3.86 3.84 -16.61
C LYS A 98 -2.81 3.22 -17.55
N ARG A 99 -2.08 2.20 -17.09
CA ARG A 99 -1.13 1.50 -17.97
C ARG A 99 -1.98 0.82 -19.03
N LYS A 100 -1.81 1.20 -20.30
CA LYS A 100 -2.26 0.39 -21.43
C LYS A 100 -1.29 -0.80 -21.51
N SER A 101 -1.40 -1.76 -20.61
CA SER A 101 -0.59 -2.98 -20.70
C SER A 101 -1.18 -3.88 -21.79
N GLN A 102 -0.36 -4.27 -22.76
CA GLN A 102 -0.66 -5.37 -23.68
C GLN A 102 -0.81 -6.73 -22.93
N ASP A 103 -0.35 -6.82 -21.68
CA ASP A 103 -0.38 -8.05 -20.85
C ASP A 103 -1.37 -8.05 -19.67
N GLY A 104 -2.25 -7.04 -19.54
CA GLY A 104 -3.29 -7.05 -18.49
C GLY A 104 -2.81 -7.09 -17.02
N SER A 105 -1.51 -6.89 -16.74
CA SER A 105 -0.96 -7.00 -15.38
C SER A 105 -1.53 -5.91 -14.45
N SER A 106 -2.18 -6.34 -13.37
CA SER A 106 -2.65 -5.49 -12.29
C SER A 106 -1.50 -4.72 -11.61
N PHE A 107 -1.84 -3.78 -10.71
CA PHE A 107 -0.85 -3.29 -9.75
C PHE A 107 -0.32 -4.49 -8.95
N ASP A 108 1.00 -4.70 -8.93
CA ASP A 108 1.60 -5.75 -8.12
C ASP A 108 1.63 -5.34 -6.63
N PHE A 109 1.74 -6.34 -5.76
CA PHE A 109 1.72 -6.13 -4.32
C PHE A 109 2.90 -5.29 -3.83
N GLN A 110 4.08 -5.40 -4.48
CA GLN A 110 5.29 -4.67 -4.09
C GLN A 110 5.17 -3.16 -4.36
N MET A 111 4.54 -2.78 -5.46
CA MET A 111 4.22 -1.39 -5.79
C MET A 111 3.25 -0.80 -4.74
N ILE A 112 2.24 -1.58 -4.34
CA ILE A 112 1.28 -1.16 -3.30
C ILE A 112 1.97 -1.03 -1.94
N GLN A 113 2.86 -1.96 -1.57
CA GLN A 113 3.67 -1.84 -0.36
C GLN A 113 4.56 -0.59 -0.38
N SER A 114 5.18 -0.30 -1.52
CA SER A 114 6.01 0.89 -1.68
C SER A 114 5.19 2.17 -1.54
N LEU A 115 3.98 2.21 -2.12
CA LEU A 115 3.04 3.32 -1.96
C LEU A 115 2.68 3.57 -0.50
N VAL A 116 2.35 2.52 0.24
CA VAL A 116 2.00 2.61 1.66
C VAL A 116 3.21 3.06 2.49
N ALA A 117 4.40 2.53 2.23
CA ALA A 117 5.63 2.93 2.91
C ALA A 117 6.01 4.40 2.63
N VAL A 118 5.73 4.92 1.42
CA VAL A 118 5.87 6.35 1.13
C VAL A 118 4.85 7.19 1.93
N ALA A 119 3.63 6.69 2.14
CA ALA A 119 2.65 7.37 3.00
C ALA A 119 3.13 7.44 4.45
N GLU A 120 3.70 6.35 4.95
CA GLU A 120 4.30 6.26 6.29
C GLU A 120 5.47 7.24 6.42
N ALA A 121 6.41 7.22 5.47
CA ALA A 121 7.54 8.15 5.44
C ALA A 121 7.07 9.62 5.37
N ALA A 122 6.02 9.91 4.60
CA ALA A 122 5.44 11.25 4.55
C ALA A 122 4.90 11.71 5.92
N SER A 123 4.24 10.82 6.67
CA SER A 123 3.83 11.09 8.05
C SER A 123 5.04 11.31 8.96
N TYR A 124 6.01 10.38 8.92
CA TYR A 124 7.21 10.42 9.76
C TYR A 124 8.01 11.71 9.55
N PHE A 125 8.32 12.06 8.30
CA PHE A 125 9.08 13.28 7.96
C PHE A 125 8.23 14.55 7.96
N GLN A 126 6.95 14.48 8.33
CA GLN A 126 6.01 15.62 8.37
C GLN A 126 5.91 16.35 7.02
N LEU A 127 5.72 15.59 5.95
CA LEU A 127 5.58 16.06 4.56
C LEU A 127 4.11 15.93 4.10
N PRO A 128 3.20 16.83 4.51
CA PRO A 128 1.77 16.68 4.25
C PRO A 128 1.41 16.72 2.77
N GLY A 129 2.20 17.42 1.93
CA GLY A 129 2.01 17.41 0.48
C GLY A 129 2.28 16.05 -0.15
N LEU A 130 3.34 15.36 0.28
CA LEU A 130 3.62 13.98 -0.14
C LEU A 130 2.53 13.02 0.34
N GLY A 131 2.06 13.18 1.58
CA GLY A 131 0.94 12.40 2.11
C GLY A 131 -0.34 12.54 1.25
N ARG A 132 -0.67 13.77 0.83
CA ARG A 132 -1.80 14.02 -0.08
C ARG A 132 -1.59 13.39 -1.46
N SER A 133 -0.40 13.51 -2.04
CA SER A 133 -0.06 12.90 -3.33
C SER A 133 -0.18 11.38 -3.28
N THR A 134 0.28 10.76 -2.20
CA THR A 134 0.21 9.32 -1.98
C THR A 134 -1.22 8.84 -1.81
N MET A 135 -2.04 9.59 -1.06
CA MET A 135 -3.48 9.29 -0.93
C MET A 135 -4.22 9.41 -2.27
N LYS A 136 -3.87 10.42 -3.08
CA LYS A 136 -4.42 10.57 -4.43
C LYS A 136 -4.07 9.37 -5.31
N ALA A 137 -2.82 8.93 -5.30
CA ALA A 137 -2.37 7.74 -6.02
C ALA A 137 -3.11 6.47 -5.56
N CYS A 138 -3.26 6.27 -4.25
CA CYS A 138 -4.04 5.16 -3.69
C CYS A 138 -5.49 5.18 -4.20
N ARG A 139 -6.17 6.33 -4.17
CA ARG A 139 -7.54 6.47 -4.72
C ARG A 139 -7.60 6.11 -6.19
N GLN A 140 -6.63 6.55 -6.99
CA GLN A 140 -6.56 6.21 -8.41
C GLN A 140 -6.41 4.71 -8.63
N ILE A 141 -5.53 4.05 -7.87
CA ILE A 141 -5.39 2.58 -7.90
C ILE A 141 -6.73 1.90 -7.59
N LEU A 142 -7.41 2.31 -6.52
CA LEU A 142 -8.70 1.71 -6.12
C LEU A 142 -9.82 1.97 -7.13
N VAL A 143 -9.75 3.05 -7.92
CA VAL A 143 -10.68 3.30 -9.02
C VAL A 143 -10.35 2.40 -10.23
N PHE A 144 -9.08 2.27 -10.60
CA PHE A 144 -8.66 1.48 -11.76
C PHE A 144 -8.69 -0.03 -11.51
N SER A 145 -8.45 -0.46 -10.27
CA SER A 145 -8.42 -1.86 -9.84
C SER A 145 -8.99 -1.98 -8.42
N PRO A 146 -10.33 -2.12 -8.29
CA PRO A 146 -10.98 -2.25 -6.99
C PRO A 146 -10.47 -3.40 -6.12
N CYS A 147 -10.09 -4.53 -6.74
CA CYS A 147 -9.55 -5.69 -6.04
C CYS A 147 -8.16 -5.43 -5.43
N SER A 148 -7.45 -4.37 -5.84
CA SER A 148 -6.22 -3.94 -5.18
C SER A 148 -6.47 -3.44 -3.73
N SER A 149 -7.74 -3.23 -3.34
CA SER A 149 -8.11 -2.88 -1.96
C SER A 149 -7.64 -3.91 -0.92
N PHE A 150 -7.63 -5.21 -1.24
CA PHE A 150 -7.09 -6.26 -0.37
C PHE A 150 -5.60 -6.04 -0.10
N ALA A 151 -4.82 -5.83 -1.17
CA ALA A 151 -3.39 -5.55 -1.10
C ALA A 151 -3.09 -4.26 -0.33
N VAL A 152 -3.87 -3.19 -0.57
CA VAL A 152 -3.70 -1.93 0.17
C VAL A 152 -3.97 -2.12 1.66
N LEU A 153 -5.05 -2.81 2.02
CA LEU A 153 -5.38 -3.07 3.43
C LEU A 153 -4.28 -3.90 4.10
N GLN A 154 -3.83 -4.98 3.47
CA GLN A 154 -2.72 -5.79 3.98
C GLN A 154 -1.44 -4.96 4.16
N ALA A 155 -1.06 -4.18 3.14
CA ALA A 155 0.14 -3.35 3.22
C ALA A 155 0.03 -2.31 4.35
N CYS A 156 -1.14 -1.71 4.56
CA CYS A 156 -1.40 -0.81 5.68
C CYS A 156 -1.20 -1.52 7.03
N LYS A 157 -1.62 -2.78 7.15
CA LYS A 157 -1.47 -3.54 8.40
C LYS A 157 -0.01 -3.90 8.67
N MET A 158 0.76 -4.19 7.62
CA MET A 158 2.20 -4.48 7.74
C MET A 158 3.04 -3.28 8.18
N ALA A 159 2.71 -2.07 7.74
CA ALA A 159 3.47 -0.87 8.10
C ALA A 159 3.05 -0.24 9.46
N GLY A 160 2.02 -0.77 10.11
CA GLY A 160 1.69 -0.43 11.50
C GLY A 160 0.93 0.90 11.71
N PRO A 161 0.88 1.44 12.95
CA PRO A 161 -0.06 2.49 13.35
C PRO A 161 0.28 3.89 12.82
N VAL A 162 1.47 4.09 12.23
CA VAL A 162 1.96 5.40 11.76
C VAL A 162 1.29 5.82 10.44
N ILE A 163 0.69 4.86 9.72
CA ILE A 163 -0.01 5.13 8.47
C ILE A 163 -1.29 5.91 8.75
N PRO A 164 -1.64 6.91 7.92
CA PRO A 164 -2.92 7.58 8.05
C PRO A 164 -4.09 6.59 7.98
N ALA A 165 -4.87 6.48 9.08
CA ALA A 165 -6.02 5.58 9.19
C ALA A 165 -6.97 5.66 7.97
N SER A 166 -7.09 6.85 7.40
CA SER A 166 -7.86 7.13 6.18
C SER A 166 -7.52 6.25 4.96
N MET A 167 -6.31 5.68 4.85
CA MET A 167 -5.94 4.80 3.73
C MET A 167 -6.52 3.40 3.93
N ALA A 168 -6.34 2.82 5.12
CA ALA A 168 -6.90 1.53 5.48
C ALA A 168 -8.44 1.58 5.47
N GLU A 169 -9.05 2.65 5.98
CA GLU A 169 -10.49 2.87 5.93
C GLU A 169 -11.04 2.92 4.50
N GLN A 170 -10.35 3.59 3.58
CA GLN A 170 -10.75 3.63 2.17
C GLN A 170 -10.61 2.27 1.49
N ALA A 171 -9.55 1.51 1.81
CA ALA A 171 -9.38 0.15 1.32
C ALA A 171 -10.50 -0.76 1.83
N MET A 172 -10.79 -0.73 3.14
CA MET A 172 -11.88 -1.50 3.76
C MET A 172 -13.24 -1.14 3.15
N LYS A 173 -13.54 0.16 3.01
CA LYS A 173 -14.77 0.61 2.34
C LYS A 173 -14.86 0.11 0.89
N LYS A 174 -13.72 0.08 0.19
CA LYS A 174 -13.67 -0.38 -1.20
C LYS A 174 -13.93 -1.88 -1.29
N ILE A 175 -13.34 -2.69 -0.41
CA ILE A 175 -13.57 -4.15 -0.31
C ILE A 175 -15.07 -4.45 -0.26
N CYS A 176 -15.83 -3.74 0.57
CA CYS A 176 -17.27 -3.94 0.71
C CYS A 176 -18.07 -3.70 -0.57
N SER A 177 -17.49 -3.01 -1.56
CA SER A 177 -18.13 -2.69 -2.84
C SER A 177 -17.57 -3.52 -4.01
N VAL A 178 -16.60 -4.41 -3.78
CA VAL A 178 -16.02 -5.24 -4.85
C VAL A 178 -17.00 -6.37 -5.19
N PRO A 179 -17.42 -6.53 -6.46
CA PRO A 179 -18.28 -7.66 -6.83
C PRO A 179 -17.57 -9.00 -6.60
N ALA A 180 -18.28 -9.97 -6.02
CA ALA A 180 -17.74 -11.30 -5.70
C ALA A 180 -17.03 -11.97 -6.89
N GLN A 181 -17.63 -11.90 -8.07
CA GLN A 181 -17.12 -12.48 -9.31
C GLN A 181 -15.80 -11.86 -9.79
N SER A 182 -15.45 -10.68 -9.29
CA SER A 182 -14.19 -10.00 -9.63
C SER A 182 -13.04 -10.39 -8.70
N ILE A 183 -13.33 -11.10 -7.61
CA ILE A 183 -12.33 -11.53 -6.63
C ILE A 183 -11.70 -12.83 -7.14
N SER A 184 -10.37 -12.85 -7.19
CA SER A 184 -9.60 -14.03 -7.59
C SER A 184 -8.52 -14.31 -6.55
N LYS A 185 -7.96 -15.53 -6.60
CA LYS A 185 -6.89 -15.99 -5.70
C LYS A 185 -5.73 -15.00 -5.64
N GLU A 186 -5.37 -14.41 -6.78
CA GLU A 186 -4.25 -13.49 -6.87
C GLU A 186 -4.43 -12.19 -6.07
N HIS A 187 -5.68 -11.78 -5.86
CA HIS A 187 -6.00 -10.58 -5.09
C HIS A 187 -5.98 -10.84 -3.58
N VAL A 188 -6.51 -11.99 -3.14
CA VAL A 188 -6.67 -12.29 -1.72
C VAL A 188 -5.49 -13.06 -1.12
N ARG A 189 -4.66 -13.75 -1.92
CA ARG A 189 -3.49 -14.50 -1.42
C ARG A 189 -2.49 -13.67 -0.61
N CYS A 190 -2.50 -12.35 -0.80
CA CYS A 190 -1.62 -11.44 -0.05
C CYS A 190 -2.07 -11.27 1.41
N LEU A 191 -3.34 -11.55 1.73
CA LEU A 191 -3.91 -11.35 3.05
C LEU A 191 -3.33 -12.34 4.06
N SER A 192 -2.94 -11.82 5.21
CA SER A 192 -2.73 -12.62 6.42
C SER A 192 -4.06 -13.03 7.05
N ALA A 193 -4.04 -14.07 7.90
CA ALA A 193 -5.25 -14.55 8.58
C ALA A 193 -5.90 -13.46 9.46
N ASP A 194 -5.08 -12.66 10.15
CA ASP A 194 -5.57 -11.59 11.03
C ASP A 194 -6.30 -10.49 10.24
N VAL A 195 -5.77 -10.12 9.08
CA VAL A 195 -6.41 -9.11 8.21
C VAL A 195 -7.68 -9.67 7.58
N LEU A 196 -7.70 -10.95 7.22
CA LEU A 196 -8.91 -11.61 6.75
C LEU A 196 -9.97 -11.66 7.85
N GLU A 197 -9.58 -12.00 9.08
CA GLU A 197 -10.48 -11.99 10.25
C GLU A 197 -11.11 -10.61 10.47
N GLU A 198 -10.33 -9.53 10.35
CA GLU A 198 -10.84 -8.17 10.44
C GLU A 198 -11.85 -7.82 9.34
N ILE A 199 -11.63 -8.30 8.11
CA ILE A 199 -12.61 -8.14 7.01
C ILE A 199 -13.91 -8.86 7.36
N LEU A 200 -13.83 -10.11 7.86
CA LEU A 200 -14.99 -10.93 8.20
C LEU A 200 -15.78 -10.39 9.39
N GLN A 201 -15.11 -9.82 10.39
CA GLN A 201 -15.73 -9.26 11.59
C GLN A 201 -16.25 -7.84 11.41
N ASN A 202 -15.98 -7.18 10.28
CA ASN A 202 -16.30 -5.76 10.11
C ASN A 202 -17.82 -5.51 10.20
N PRO A 203 -18.33 -4.89 11.28
CA PRO A 203 -19.77 -4.73 11.49
C PRO A 203 -20.38 -3.68 10.57
N LYS A 204 -19.54 -2.88 9.89
CA LYS A 204 -19.95 -1.86 8.92
C LYS A 204 -19.97 -2.39 7.49
N THR A 205 -19.80 -3.70 7.31
CA THR A 205 -19.85 -4.31 5.98
C THR A 205 -21.29 -4.34 5.47
N GLU A 206 -21.51 -3.79 4.27
CA GLU A 206 -22.78 -3.95 3.53
C GLU A 206 -22.81 -5.28 2.75
N MET A 207 -21.76 -6.11 2.90
CA MET A 207 -21.63 -7.38 2.20
C MET A 207 -22.59 -8.43 2.78
N THR A 208 -23.09 -9.31 1.91
CA THR A 208 -23.82 -10.50 2.35
C THR A 208 -22.89 -11.52 2.97
N GLU A 209 -23.41 -12.37 3.85
CA GLU A 209 -22.65 -13.48 4.45
C GLU A 209 -22.08 -14.44 3.39
N TYR A 210 -22.82 -14.63 2.28
CA TYR A 210 -22.32 -15.43 1.17
C TYR A 210 -21.11 -14.77 0.48
N HIS A 211 -21.12 -13.44 0.33
CA HIS A 211 -20.00 -12.73 -0.25
C HIS A 211 -18.75 -12.81 0.64
N LEU A 212 -18.91 -12.68 1.96
CA LEU A 212 -17.83 -12.91 2.93
C LEU A 212 -17.28 -14.34 2.84
N PHE A 213 -18.16 -15.33 2.69
CA PHE A 213 -17.78 -16.72 2.47
C PHE A 213 -16.96 -16.90 1.19
N GLN A 214 -17.34 -16.26 0.09
CA GLN A 214 -16.58 -16.34 -1.16
C GLN A 214 -15.16 -15.78 -1.01
N ILE A 215 -14.96 -14.68 -0.27
CA ILE A 215 -13.61 -14.17 0.03
C ILE A 215 -12.80 -15.22 0.81
N LEU A 216 -13.39 -15.77 1.88
CA LEU A 216 -12.74 -16.79 2.70
C LEU A 216 -12.37 -18.04 1.89
N GLN A 217 -13.27 -18.49 1.02
CA GLN A 217 -13.06 -19.64 0.15
C GLN A 217 -11.93 -19.38 -0.84
N VAL A 218 -11.97 -18.27 -1.56
CA VAL A 218 -10.92 -17.93 -2.55
C VAL A 218 -9.56 -17.77 -1.86
N TRP A 219 -9.52 -17.25 -0.63
CA TRP A 219 -8.30 -17.17 0.18
C TRP A 219 -7.77 -18.57 0.58
N ALA A 220 -8.66 -19.45 1.04
CA ALA A 220 -8.31 -20.83 1.40
C ALA A 220 -7.75 -21.62 0.21
N GLU A 221 -8.18 -21.29 -1.01
CA GLU A 221 -7.77 -21.96 -2.25
C GLU A 221 -6.49 -21.38 -2.91
N GLY A 222 -5.87 -20.32 -2.36
CA GLY A 222 -4.66 -19.67 -2.91
C GLY A 222 -3.34 -20.40 -2.60
N ASN A 223 -2.52 -20.63 -3.64
CA ASN A 223 -1.36 -21.56 -3.68
C ASN A 223 -0.24 -21.43 -2.62
N GLY A 224 0.27 -22.61 -2.21
CA GLY A 224 1.62 -22.91 -1.67
C GLY A 224 1.61 -24.12 -0.71
N ASP A 225 2.61 -25.01 -0.74
CA ASP A 225 2.74 -26.36 -0.09
C ASP A 225 2.23 -26.52 1.37
N ASP A 226 1.99 -25.42 2.08
CA ASP A 226 1.28 -25.34 3.37
C ASP A 226 -0.25 -25.35 3.21
N ASN A 227 -0.79 -26.06 2.21
CA ASN A 227 -2.22 -26.09 1.88
C ASN A 227 -3.10 -26.46 3.10
N ASN A 228 -2.52 -27.22 4.04
CA ASN A 228 -3.19 -27.59 5.29
C ASN A 228 -3.34 -26.40 6.27
N ASN A 229 -2.44 -25.42 6.26
CA ASN A 229 -2.46 -24.30 7.20
C ASN A 229 -3.55 -23.27 6.86
N ASN A 230 -3.64 -22.83 5.61
CA ASN A 230 -4.67 -21.86 5.19
C ASN A 230 -6.06 -22.48 5.23
N GLN A 231 -6.22 -23.74 4.84
CA GLN A 231 -7.51 -24.42 4.95
C GLN A 231 -7.94 -24.60 6.41
N THR A 232 -7.01 -24.94 7.31
CA THR A 232 -7.30 -25.05 8.76
C THR A 232 -7.65 -23.68 9.37
N LYS A 233 -6.89 -22.64 9.04
CA LYS A 233 -7.20 -21.26 9.45
C LYS A 233 -8.55 -20.80 8.90
N ALA A 234 -8.85 -21.11 7.64
CA ALA A 234 -10.12 -20.75 7.02
C ALA A 234 -11.31 -21.45 7.70
N LYS A 235 -11.16 -22.73 8.04
CA LYS A 235 -12.16 -23.45 8.87
C LYS A 235 -12.38 -22.77 10.22
N ALA A 236 -11.32 -22.30 10.88
CA ALA A 236 -11.44 -21.58 12.14
C ALA A 236 -12.11 -20.21 11.97
N LEU A 237 -11.85 -19.52 10.86
CA LEU A 237 -12.44 -18.22 10.53
C LEU A 237 -13.89 -18.30 10.04
N SER A 238 -14.37 -19.47 9.58
CA SER A 238 -15.75 -19.65 9.13
C SER A 238 -16.79 -19.39 10.23
N LYS A 239 -16.37 -19.45 11.51
CA LYS A 239 -17.20 -19.06 12.68
C LYS A 239 -17.71 -17.62 12.64
N HIS A 240 -17.04 -16.74 11.88
CA HIS A 240 -17.44 -15.33 11.74
C HIS A 240 -18.52 -15.13 10.67
N ILE A 241 -18.88 -16.17 9.93
CA ILE A 241 -19.89 -16.12 8.87
C ILE A 241 -21.22 -16.64 9.44
N CYS A 242 -22.26 -15.81 9.37
CA CYS A 242 -23.59 -16.19 9.84
C CYS A 242 -24.30 -17.07 8.78
N LEU A 243 -23.99 -18.36 8.76
CA LEU A 243 -24.53 -19.34 7.80
C LEU A 243 -26.06 -19.30 7.66
N GLN A 244 -26.79 -19.05 8.76
CA GLN A 244 -28.25 -18.96 8.78
C GLN A 244 -28.83 -17.86 7.87
N LYS A 245 -28.05 -16.83 7.51
CA LYS A 245 -28.46 -15.76 6.58
C LYS A 245 -28.15 -16.08 5.11
N ILE A 246 -27.52 -17.22 4.81
CA ILE A 246 -27.18 -17.64 3.43
C ILE A 246 -28.32 -18.51 2.87
N ASN A 247 -28.64 -18.37 1.58
CA ASN A 247 -29.67 -19.15 0.89
C ASN A 247 -29.47 -20.68 1.09
N PRO A 248 -30.53 -21.47 1.37
CA PRO A 248 -30.40 -22.91 1.64
C PRO A 248 -29.79 -23.71 0.49
N GLU A 249 -30.08 -23.34 -0.75
CA GLU A 249 -29.52 -23.98 -1.95
C GLU A 249 -28.02 -23.74 -2.02
N THR A 250 -27.56 -22.52 -1.69
CA THR A 250 -26.14 -22.19 -1.64
C THR A 250 -25.42 -22.90 -0.50
N LEU A 251 -26.10 -23.11 0.64
CA LEU A 251 -25.58 -23.88 1.76
C LEU A 251 -25.37 -25.35 1.38
N SER A 252 -26.36 -25.98 0.73
CA SER A 252 -26.32 -27.41 0.39
C SER A 252 -25.43 -27.72 -0.82
N THR A 253 -25.16 -26.73 -1.68
CA THR A 253 -24.32 -26.89 -2.86
C THR A 253 -22.90 -26.36 -2.61
N THR A 254 -22.69 -25.04 -2.75
CA THR A 254 -21.37 -24.41 -2.74
C THR A 254 -20.67 -24.52 -1.39
N ILE A 255 -21.36 -24.22 -0.29
CA ILE A 255 -20.73 -24.17 1.05
C ILE A 255 -20.40 -25.57 1.54
N ALA A 256 -21.31 -26.53 1.40
CA ALA A 256 -21.05 -27.93 1.76
C ALA A 256 -19.87 -28.51 0.96
N ALA A 257 -19.78 -28.23 -0.34
CA ALA A 257 -18.71 -28.73 -1.19
C ALA A 257 -17.33 -28.12 -0.89
N SER A 258 -17.27 -26.94 -0.25
CA SER A 258 -16.02 -26.25 0.06
C SER A 258 -15.13 -26.96 1.09
N GLY A 259 -15.72 -27.81 1.94
CA GLY A 259 -15.03 -28.42 3.08
C GLY A 259 -14.59 -27.45 4.19
N LEU A 260 -15.01 -26.18 4.16
CA LEU A 260 -14.69 -25.16 5.18
C LEU A 260 -15.65 -25.15 6.38
N VAL A 261 -16.78 -25.83 6.24
CA VAL A 261 -17.86 -25.91 7.23
C VAL A 261 -18.20 -27.38 7.45
N THR A 262 -18.44 -27.75 8.70
CA THR A 262 -18.82 -29.12 9.09
C THR A 262 -20.31 -29.39 8.85
N SER A 263 -20.68 -30.67 8.71
CA SER A 263 -22.09 -31.06 8.60
C SER A 263 -22.92 -30.64 9.82
N GLU A 264 -22.30 -30.58 11.02
CA GLU A 264 -22.95 -30.11 12.24
C GLU A 264 -23.30 -28.62 12.17
N GLN A 265 -22.35 -27.77 11.75
CA GLN A 265 -22.59 -26.33 11.55
C GLN A 265 -23.67 -26.06 10.48
N LEU A 266 -23.71 -26.87 9.41
CA LEU A 266 -24.77 -26.77 8.40
C LEU A 266 -26.14 -27.14 8.99
N LEU A 267 -26.23 -28.26 9.74
CA LEU A 267 -27.47 -28.67 10.40
C LEU A 267 -27.97 -27.64 11.40
N GLU A 268 -27.06 -27.04 12.18
CA GLU A 268 -27.40 -25.97 13.11
C GLU A 268 -27.95 -24.75 12.36
N ALA A 269 -27.29 -24.33 11.27
CA ALA A 269 -27.74 -23.21 10.44
C ALA A 269 -29.12 -23.45 9.80
N TYR A 270 -29.47 -24.70 9.47
CA TYR A 270 -30.83 -25.05 9.00
C TYR A 270 -31.88 -24.97 10.11
N LYS A 271 -31.52 -25.36 11.35
CA LYS A 271 -32.42 -25.37 12.51
C LYS A 271 -32.63 -23.97 13.12
N SER A 272 -31.60 -23.12 13.11
CA SER A 272 -31.60 -21.79 13.72
C SER A 272 -32.16 -20.69 12.82
N ARG A 273 -32.73 -21.07 11.67
CA ARG A 273 -33.36 -20.13 10.74
C ARG A 273 -34.66 -19.56 11.34
N PRO A 274 -34.84 -18.24 11.31
CA PRO A 274 -36.10 -17.61 11.70
C PRO A 274 -37.23 -17.87 10.69
#